data_AF-A0A9X1KDR1-F1
#
_entry.id   AF-A0A9X1KDR1-F1
#
_cell.length_a   1.000
_cell.length_b   1.000
_cell.length_c   1.000
_cell.angle_alpha   90.00
_cell.angle_beta   90.00
_cell.angle_gamma   90.00
#
_symmetry.space_group_name_H-M   'P 1'
#
loop_
_entity.id
_entity.type
_entity.pdbx_description
1 polymer ?
#
loop_
_entity_poly.entity_id
_entity_poly.type
_entity_poly.pdbx_seq_one_letter_code
_entity_poly.pdbx_strand_id
1 'polypeptide(L)'
;MAARSNLVPTPYAIKMALLKVLLESQGRHHQRDFDQWIKTEFTWIRDLTIYIWPPEKLVVNRNGYKLRYYDQTADKADKTRPTIPMQDGFVFREWVFLQGHLQICCSAGSHVSELEQLFAQINYFGKRSCFFQYLPDFKQETSEPLFQPNFATGFTIQLMDDLGEKTTFNRINPFSTDKAQLDKDRVIKSGFLPLKLVATSARYDIYQRY
;
A
#
# COMPACT_ATOMS: atom_id res chain seq x y z
N MET A 1 -17.56 -9.70 -7.45
CA MET A 1 -17.31 -8.86 -6.25
C MET A 1 -16.42 -7.71 -6.70
N ALA A 2 -16.82 -6.45 -6.55
CA ALA A 2 -16.00 -5.30 -6.97
C ALA A 2 -14.71 -5.26 -6.15
N ALA A 3 -13.58 -4.97 -6.79
CA ALA A 3 -12.32 -4.76 -6.07
C ALA A 3 -12.44 -3.49 -5.23
N ARG A 4 -12.73 -3.66 -3.92
CA ARG A 4 -12.85 -2.55 -2.98
C ARG A 4 -11.49 -1.93 -2.68
N SER A 5 -11.51 -0.62 -2.44
CA SER A 5 -10.30 0.13 -2.10
C SER A 5 -10.35 0.59 -0.64
N ASN A 6 -9.22 0.50 0.03
CA ASN A 6 -9.01 1.16 1.32
C ASN A 6 -8.97 2.69 1.10
N LEU A 7 -9.53 3.44 2.05
CA LEU A 7 -9.58 4.91 2.06
C LEU A 7 -8.18 5.54 2.10
N VAL A 8 -7.27 4.90 2.83
CA VAL A 8 -5.85 5.25 2.88
C VAL A 8 -4.98 4.00 2.71
N PRO A 9 -3.72 4.12 2.25
CA PRO A 9 -2.78 3.00 2.23
C PRO A 9 -2.71 2.30 3.59
N THR A 10 -2.46 1.00 3.63
CA THR A 10 -2.21 0.30 4.91
C THR A 10 -0.73 0.41 5.28
N PRO A 11 -0.37 0.22 6.57
CA PRO A 11 1.03 0.07 6.98
C PRO A 11 1.79 -0.96 6.13
N TYR A 12 1.18 -2.12 5.85
CA TYR A 12 1.75 -3.11 4.94
C TYR A 12 2.07 -2.54 3.56
N ALA A 13 1.14 -1.82 2.94
CA ALA A 13 1.35 -1.23 1.62
C ALA A 13 2.49 -0.22 1.60
N ILE A 14 2.65 0.57 2.68
CA ILE A 14 3.74 1.54 2.85
C ILE A 14 5.07 0.81 3.04
N LYS A 15 5.15 -0.17 3.94
CA LYS A 15 6.36 -1.00 4.18
C LYS A 15 6.81 -1.73 2.92
N MET A 16 5.88 -2.29 2.15
CA MET A 16 6.20 -2.94 0.88
C MET A 16 6.66 -1.94 -0.19
N ALA A 17 6.14 -0.71 -0.20
CA ALA A 17 6.61 0.34 -1.10
C ALA A 17 8.04 0.77 -0.74
N LEU A 18 8.33 0.95 0.55
CA LEU A 18 9.69 1.24 1.07
C LEU A 18 10.67 0.13 0.69
N LEU A 19 10.31 -1.13 0.95
CA LEU A 19 11.13 -2.29 0.60
C LEU A 19 11.39 -2.38 -0.92
N LYS A 20 10.38 -2.09 -1.74
CA LYS A 20 10.54 -2.06 -3.20
C LYS A 20 11.59 -1.04 -3.62
N VAL A 21 11.46 0.22 -3.18
CA VAL A 21 12.39 1.28 -3.59
C VAL A 21 13.79 1.06 -3.01
N LEU A 22 13.90 0.47 -1.82
CA LEU A 22 15.17 0.02 -1.25
C LEU A 22 15.86 -1.02 -2.15
N LEU A 23 15.13 -2.07 -2.54
CA LEU A 23 15.66 -3.12 -3.43
C LEU A 23 16.07 -2.57 -4.81
N GLU A 24 15.27 -1.67 -5.36
CA GLU A 24 15.54 -1.06 -6.67
C GLU A 24 16.76 -0.12 -6.65
N SER A 25 16.94 0.65 -5.58
CA SER A 25 18.03 1.62 -5.45
C SER A 25 19.33 1.02 -4.95
N GLN A 26 19.28 0.13 -3.95
CA GLN A 26 20.46 -0.38 -3.25
C GLN A 26 20.77 -1.84 -3.57
N GLY A 27 19.78 -2.66 -3.96
CA GLY A 27 19.94 -4.12 -4.07
C GLY A 27 21.02 -4.57 -5.05
N ARG A 28 21.33 -3.77 -6.08
CA ARG A 28 22.43 -4.06 -7.02
C ARG A 28 23.82 -3.96 -6.38
N HIS A 29 23.98 -3.16 -5.34
CA HIS A 29 25.26 -2.98 -4.64
C HIS A 29 25.54 -4.13 -3.66
N HIS A 30 24.50 -4.85 -3.24
CA HIS A 30 24.58 -5.95 -2.28
C HIS A 30 24.45 -7.33 -2.92
N GLN A 31 24.91 -7.51 -4.16
CA GLN A 31 24.80 -8.82 -4.84
C GLN A 31 25.59 -9.94 -4.16
N ARG A 32 26.70 -9.61 -3.48
CA ARG A 32 27.59 -10.58 -2.84
C ARG A 32 27.15 -10.98 -1.43
N ASP A 33 26.40 -10.11 -0.77
CA ASP A 33 25.99 -10.18 0.63
C ASP A 33 24.46 -10.04 0.79
N PHE A 34 23.70 -10.26 -0.29
CA PHE A 34 22.27 -9.95 -0.40
C PHE A 34 21.46 -10.49 0.77
N ASP A 35 21.64 -11.77 1.12
CA ASP A 35 20.88 -12.45 2.15
C ASP A 35 21.08 -11.83 3.54
N GLN A 36 22.30 -11.40 3.84
CA GLN A 36 22.61 -10.76 5.12
C GLN A 36 22.10 -9.32 5.15
N TRP A 37 22.36 -8.57 4.07
CA TRP A 37 21.91 -7.19 3.92
C TRP A 37 20.38 -7.09 3.99
N ILE A 38 19.66 -7.84 3.15
CA ILE A 38 18.20 -7.75 3.08
C ILE A 38 17.54 -8.18 4.39
N LYS A 39 18.15 -9.09 5.15
CA LYS A 39 17.64 -9.49 6.47
C LYS A 39 17.71 -8.31 7.45
N THR A 40 18.81 -7.57 7.46
CA THR A 40 18.96 -6.36 8.28
C THR A 40 17.97 -5.29 7.84
N GLU A 41 17.92 -4.98 6.54
CA GLU A 41 17.09 -3.90 6.03
C GLU A 41 15.59 -4.18 6.18
N PHE A 42 15.18 -5.42 5.87
CA PHE A 42 13.80 -5.82 6.05
C PHE A 42 13.36 -5.77 7.52
N THR A 43 14.26 -6.06 8.47
CA THR A 43 13.92 -6.11 9.89
C THR A 43 13.48 -4.74 10.40
N TRP A 44 14.24 -3.68 10.13
CA TRP A 44 13.86 -2.36 10.60
C TRP A 44 12.63 -1.82 9.85
N ILE A 45 12.48 -2.09 8.53
CA ILE A 45 11.27 -1.71 7.77
C ILE A 45 10.02 -2.42 8.34
N ARG A 46 10.15 -3.71 8.67
CA ARG A 46 9.09 -4.53 9.28
C ARG A 46 8.65 -3.94 10.61
N ASP A 47 9.60 -3.50 11.42
CA ASP A 47 9.38 -2.96 12.77
C ASP A 47 8.90 -1.51 12.80
N LEU A 48 8.85 -0.81 11.66
CA LEU A 48 8.31 0.54 11.61
C LEU A 48 6.87 0.59 12.16
N THR A 49 6.66 1.43 13.16
CA THR A 49 5.32 1.85 13.57
C THR A 49 4.86 2.95 12.64
N ILE A 50 3.70 2.76 12.02
CA ILE A 50 3.15 3.68 11.01
C ILE A 50 1.77 4.16 11.45
N TYR A 51 1.62 5.47 11.55
CA TYR A 51 0.32 6.14 11.69
C TYR A 51 0.02 6.95 10.44
N ILE A 52 -1.26 7.03 10.08
CA ILE A 52 -1.69 7.65 8.84
C ILE A 52 -2.77 8.66 9.18
N TRP A 53 -2.50 9.91 8.85
CA TRP A 53 -3.47 10.99 8.98
C TRP A 53 -4.06 11.29 7.59
N PRO A 54 -5.35 11.02 7.37
CA PRO A 54 -5.97 11.19 6.07
C PRO A 54 -5.98 12.65 5.60
N PRO A 55 -6.09 12.89 4.29
CA PRO A 55 -6.37 14.21 3.75
C PRO A 55 -7.71 14.78 4.25
N GLU A 56 -7.94 16.06 4.00
CA GLU A 56 -9.15 16.77 4.46
C GLU A 56 -10.44 16.19 3.90
N LYS A 57 -10.41 15.71 2.65
CA LYS A 57 -11.58 15.13 1.98
C LYS A 57 -11.18 13.98 1.07
N LEU A 58 -12.00 12.93 1.07
CA LEU A 58 -11.82 11.76 0.23
C LEU A 58 -13.09 11.49 -0.56
N VAL A 59 -12.95 11.05 -1.81
CA VAL A 59 -14.07 10.59 -2.63
C VAL A 59 -13.78 9.19 -3.13
N VAL A 60 -14.56 8.22 -2.66
CA VAL A 60 -14.53 6.86 -3.17
C VAL A 60 -15.42 6.80 -4.39
N ASN A 61 -14.87 6.48 -5.56
CA ASN A 61 -15.60 6.36 -6.82
C ASN A 61 -15.67 4.90 -7.27
N ARG A 62 -16.87 4.43 -7.61
CA ARG A 62 -17.17 3.07 -8.08
C ARG A 62 -17.31 3.09 -9.60
N ASN A 63 -16.25 2.65 -10.29
CA ASN A 63 -16.20 2.70 -11.74
C ASN A 63 -16.27 1.29 -12.36
N GLY A 64 -16.99 1.19 -13.48
CA GLY A 64 -17.00 0.03 -14.36
C GLY A 64 -16.08 0.27 -15.55
N TYR A 65 -15.23 -0.71 -15.85
CA TYR A 65 -14.26 -0.67 -16.95
C TYR A 65 -14.59 -1.76 -17.95
N LYS A 66 -14.71 -1.39 -19.22
CA LYS A 66 -14.66 -2.34 -20.33
C LYS A 66 -13.20 -2.55 -20.72
N LEU A 67 -12.79 -3.80 -20.79
CA LEU A 67 -11.43 -4.21 -21.11
C LEU A 67 -11.50 -5.23 -22.25
N ARG A 68 -10.49 -5.25 -23.12
CA ARG A 68 -10.25 -6.39 -24.00
C ARG A 68 -8.99 -7.10 -23.57
N TYR A 69 -9.05 -8.42 -23.50
CA TYR A 69 -7.94 -9.25 -23.12
C TYR A 69 -7.89 -10.48 -24.01
N TYR A 70 -6.70 -11.02 -24.23
CA TYR A 70 -6.55 -12.25 -24.99
C TYR A 70 -7.29 -13.39 -24.31
N ASP A 71 -7.89 -14.27 -25.11
CA ASP A 71 -8.54 -15.47 -24.62
C ASP A 71 -7.53 -16.40 -23.94
N GLN A 72 -7.57 -16.40 -22.60
CA GLN A 72 -6.69 -17.20 -21.74
C GLN A 72 -6.99 -18.71 -21.84
N THR A 73 -8.13 -19.10 -22.41
CA THR A 73 -8.48 -20.50 -22.66
C THR A 73 -7.91 -20.99 -23.99
N ALA A 74 -7.93 -20.13 -25.02
CA ALA A 74 -7.28 -20.40 -26.31
C ALA A 74 -5.76 -20.52 -26.19
N ASP A 75 -5.13 -19.66 -25.37
CA ASP A 75 -3.68 -19.66 -25.11
C ASP A 75 -3.19 -20.95 -24.42
N LYS A 76 -4.06 -21.63 -23.65
CA LYS A 76 -3.76 -22.91 -23.00
C LYS A 76 -4.06 -24.13 -23.87
N ALA A 77 -5.04 -24.02 -24.77
CA ALA A 77 -5.54 -25.15 -25.55
C ALA A 77 -4.78 -25.36 -26.88
N ASP A 78 -4.31 -24.30 -27.52
CA ASP A 78 -3.67 -24.39 -28.84
C ASP A 78 -2.61 -23.30 -29.05
N LYS A 79 -1.37 -23.63 -28.65
CA LYS A 79 -0.20 -22.75 -28.77
C LYS A 79 0.28 -22.56 -30.21
N THR A 80 -0.31 -23.27 -31.18
CA THR A 80 0.14 -23.25 -32.59
C THR A 80 -0.60 -22.21 -33.43
N ARG A 81 -1.64 -21.58 -32.87
CA ARG A 81 -2.41 -20.56 -33.58
C ARG A 81 -1.58 -19.29 -33.80
N PRO A 82 -1.59 -18.72 -35.02
CA PRO A 82 -0.86 -17.50 -35.33
C PRO A 82 -1.47 -16.25 -34.68
N THR A 83 -2.74 -16.30 -34.28
CA THR A 83 -3.47 -15.19 -33.66
C THR A 83 -4.36 -15.68 -32.52
N ILE A 84 -4.34 -14.99 -31.39
CA ILE A 84 -5.20 -15.27 -30.23
C ILE A 84 -6.40 -14.31 -30.27
N PRO A 85 -7.64 -14.79 -30.25
CA PRO A 85 -8.82 -13.92 -30.23
C PRO A 85 -8.86 -13.08 -28.94
N MET A 86 -9.34 -11.84 -29.06
CA MET A 86 -9.61 -10.99 -27.89
C MET A 86 -11.05 -11.18 -27.44
N GLN A 87 -11.24 -11.28 -26.13
CA GLN A 87 -12.55 -11.31 -25.49
C GLN A 87 -12.81 -10.01 -24.72
N ASP A 88 -14.07 -9.59 -24.70
CA ASP A 88 -14.52 -8.46 -23.91
C ASP A 88 -14.64 -8.87 -22.43
N GLY A 89 -14.28 -7.96 -21.56
CA GLY A 89 -14.40 -8.09 -20.11
C GLY A 89 -14.99 -6.84 -19.50
N PHE A 90 -15.74 -7.03 -18.42
CA PHE A 90 -16.23 -5.95 -17.60
C PHE A 90 -15.71 -6.11 -16.19
N VAL A 91 -15.03 -5.09 -15.66
CA VAL A 91 -14.45 -5.12 -14.32
C VAL A 91 -14.88 -3.90 -13.54
N PHE A 92 -15.35 -4.12 -12.32
CA PHE A 92 -15.63 -3.05 -11.37
C PHE A 92 -14.39 -2.77 -10.51
N ARG A 93 -13.99 -1.51 -10.42
CA ARG A 93 -12.91 -1.06 -9.51
C ARG A 93 -13.33 0.18 -8.76
N GLU A 94 -13.04 0.19 -7.47
CA GLU A 94 -13.12 1.39 -6.65
C GLU A 94 -11.79 2.16 -6.69
N TRP A 95 -11.88 3.48 -6.70
CA TRP A 95 -10.75 4.40 -6.59
C TRP A 95 -11.04 5.41 -5.50
N VAL A 96 -10.00 5.85 -4.80
CA VAL A 96 -10.13 6.89 -3.78
C VAL A 96 -9.38 8.11 -4.26
N PHE A 97 -10.12 9.18 -4.53
CA PHE A 97 -9.56 10.50 -4.75
C PHE A 97 -9.26 11.14 -3.41
N LEU A 98 -8.03 11.62 -3.25
CA LEU A 98 -7.52 12.26 -2.04
C LEU A 98 -7.37 13.76 -2.30
N GLN A 99 -8.18 14.59 -1.62
CA GLN A 99 -8.08 16.04 -1.71
C GLN A 99 -7.21 16.57 -0.56
N GLY A 100 -6.01 17.05 -0.90
CA GLY A 100 -5.01 17.55 0.04
C GLY A 100 -3.86 16.57 0.27
N HIS A 101 -3.13 16.76 1.37
CA HIS A 101 -1.95 15.96 1.68
C HIS A 101 -2.30 14.77 2.59
N LEU A 102 -1.79 13.59 2.23
CA LEU A 102 -1.76 12.43 3.11
C LEU A 102 -0.51 12.54 3.97
N GLN A 103 -0.65 12.51 5.30
CA GLN A 103 0.50 12.50 6.20
C GLN A 103 0.75 11.09 6.73
N ILE A 104 2.02 10.67 6.68
CA ILE A 104 2.48 9.37 7.15
C ILE A 104 3.49 9.64 8.26
N CYS A 105 3.19 9.18 9.47
CA CYS A 105 4.08 9.26 10.62
C CYS A 105 4.76 7.90 10.80
N CYS A 106 6.09 7.87 10.82
CA CYS A 106 6.88 6.66 10.97
C CYS A 106 7.80 6.76 12.20
N SER A 107 7.93 5.66 12.95
CA SER A 107 8.96 5.55 13.99
C SER A 107 10.34 5.38 13.33
N ALA A 108 11.00 6.50 13.06
CA ALA A 108 12.21 6.51 12.23
C ALA A 108 13.49 6.04 12.95
N GLY A 109 13.58 6.18 14.28
CA GLY A 109 14.77 5.82 15.04
C GLY A 109 16.04 6.47 14.46
N SER A 110 17.09 5.67 14.21
CA SER A 110 18.32 6.12 13.54
C SER A 110 18.22 6.19 12.00
N HIS A 111 17.10 5.76 11.40
CA HIS A 111 16.92 5.64 9.94
C HIS A 111 16.22 6.85 9.32
N VAL A 112 16.18 8.02 9.97
CA VAL A 112 15.47 9.21 9.47
C VAL A 112 15.91 9.60 8.06
N SER A 113 17.22 9.72 7.82
CA SER A 113 17.76 10.12 6.52
C SER A 113 17.49 9.09 5.43
N GLU A 114 17.58 7.80 5.76
CA GLU A 114 17.28 6.72 4.83
C GLU A 114 15.79 6.68 4.48
N LEU A 115 14.90 6.80 5.47
CA LEU A 115 13.47 6.88 5.24
C LEU A 115 13.09 8.03 4.31
N GLU A 116 13.69 9.21 4.51
CA GLU A 116 13.47 10.37 3.64
C GLU A 116 13.85 10.06 2.18
N GLN A 117 15.03 9.48 1.96
CA GLN A 117 15.49 9.08 0.63
C GLN A 117 14.58 8.02 -0.01
N LEU A 118 14.10 7.05 0.77
CA LEU A 118 13.20 6.01 0.27
C LEU A 118 11.82 6.59 -0.06
N PHE A 119 11.22 7.40 0.81
CA PHE A 119 9.93 8.05 0.55
C PHE A 119 9.97 8.94 -0.69
N ALA A 120 11.07 9.67 -0.91
CA ALA A 120 11.26 10.50 -2.11
C ALA A 120 11.21 9.71 -3.42
N GLN A 121 11.46 8.39 -3.38
CA GLN A 121 11.43 7.50 -4.55
C GLN A 121 10.09 6.79 -4.74
N ILE A 122 9.16 6.87 -3.78
CA ILE A 122 7.85 6.24 -3.87
C ILE A 122 6.90 7.12 -4.68
N ASN A 123 6.40 6.58 -5.80
CA ASN A 123 5.48 7.28 -6.70
C ASN A 123 4.04 6.74 -6.65
N TYR A 124 3.79 5.65 -5.91
CA TYR A 124 2.44 5.09 -5.75
C TYR A 124 2.35 4.18 -4.53
N PHE A 125 1.14 4.09 -3.95
CA PHE A 125 0.76 3.04 -3.02
C PHE A 125 -0.33 2.15 -3.64
N GLY A 126 -0.14 0.83 -3.61
CA GLY A 126 -1.06 -0.11 -4.22
C GLY A 126 -0.87 -0.22 -5.74
N LYS A 127 -1.84 0.27 -6.53
CA LYS A 127 -1.78 0.16 -8.00
C LYS A 127 -0.90 1.26 -8.58
N ARG A 128 -0.16 0.95 -9.65
CA ARG A 128 0.75 1.90 -10.35
C ARG A 128 0.07 3.18 -10.85
N SER A 129 -1.25 3.16 -11.07
CA SER A 129 -2.02 4.34 -11.49
C SER A 129 -2.47 5.23 -10.32
N CYS A 130 -2.19 4.87 -9.07
CA CYS A 130 -2.43 5.70 -7.89
C CYS A 130 -1.20 6.57 -7.63
N PHE A 131 -1.05 7.69 -8.33
CA PHE A 131 0.13 8.55 -8.19
C PHE A 131 0.17 9.22 -6.81
N PHE A 132 1.34 9.19 -6.18
CA PHE A 132 1.70 9.95 -4.98
C PHE A 132 3.03 10.65 -5.23
N GLN A 133 3.23 11.81 -4.62
CA GLN A 133 4.48 12.55 -4.67
C GLN A 133 4.90 12.92 -3.26
N TYR A 134 6.16 12.66 -2.92
CA TYR A 134 6.75 13.11 -1.67
C TYR A 134 6.93 14.63 -1.68
N LEU A 135 6.58 15.28 -0.57
CA LEU A 135 6.70 16.74 -0.39
C LEU A 135 7.76 17.01 0.69
N PRO A 136 9.01 17.33 0.32
CA PRO A 136 10.10 17.51 1.29
C PRO A 136 9.82 18.66 2.28
N ASP A 137 9.19 19.74 1.81
CA ASP A 137 8.87 20.91 2.64
C ASP A 137 7.80 20.65 3.71
N PHE A 138 7.12 19.50 3.64
CA PHE A 138 6.08 19.09 4.61
C PHE A 138 6.59 18.03 5.59
N LYS A 139 7.89 17.77 5.61
CA LYS A 139 8.53 16.89 6.59
C LYS A 139 8.58 17.57 7.97
N GLN A 140 8.29 16.80 9.01
CA GLN A 140 8.49 17.22 10.39
C GLN A 140 9.06 16.06 11.20
N GLU A 141 10.06 16.35 12.03
CA GLU A 141 10.59 15.42 13.03
C GLU A 141 10.05 15.83 14.41
N THR A 142 9.43 14.89 15.10
CA THR A 142 8.81 15.10 16.42
C THR A 142 9.22 13.99 17.37
N SER A 143 9.29 14.30 18.67
CA SER A 143 9.58 13.30 19.71
C SER A 143 8.42 12.32 19.91
N GLU A 144 7.19 12.80 19.67
CA GLU A 144 5.95 12.04 19.78
C GLU A 144 5.17 12.14 18.46
N PRO A 145 4.38 11.11 18.08
CA PRO A 145 3.59 11.15 16.85
C PRO A 145 2.52 12.25 16.94
N LEU A 146 2.44 13.08 15.90
CA LEU A 146 1.43 14.15 15.77
C LEU A 146 -0.01 13.61 15.72
N PHE A 147 -0.16 12.37 15.26
CA PHE A 147 -1.44 11.68 15.21
C PHE A 147 -1.30 10.26 15.73
N GLN A 148 -2.17 9.92 16.68
CA GLN A 148 -2.46 8.56 17.06
C GLN A 148 -3.97 8.30 16.86
N PRO A 149 -4.35 7.11 16.36
CA PRO A 149 -5.76 6.75 16.24
C PRO A 149 -6.49 6.87 17.59
N ASN A 150 -7.57 7.65 17.62
CA ASN A 150 -8.39 7.81 18.80
C ASN A 150 -9.65 6.93 18.68
N PHE A 151 -9.76 5.92 19.54
CA PHE A 151 -10.87 4.97 19.56
C PHE A 151 -12.22 5.60 19.96
N ALA A 152 -12.20 6.71 20.70
CA ALA A 152 -13.41 7.38 21.16
C ALA A 152 -13.99 8.35 20.12
N THR A 153 -13.16 8.87 19.22
CA THR A 153 -13.61 9.86 18.22
C THR A 153 -13.59 9.32 16.80
N GLY A 154 -12.76 8.32 16.47
CA GLY A 154 -12.65 7.78 15.11
C GLY A 154 -13.95 7.12 14.62
N PHE A 155 -14.66 7.78 13.72
CA PHE A 155 -15.96 7.32 13.20
C PHE A 155 -15.84 6.29 12.08
N THR A 156 -14.73 6.26 11.34
CA THR A 156 -14.55 5.34 10.22
C THR A 156 -13.51 4.28 10.57
N ILE A 157 -13.95 3.03 10.61
CA ILE A 157 -13.07 1.87 10.85
C ILE A 157 -12.68 1.26 9.51
N GLN A 158 -11.38 1.19 9.25
CA GLN A 158 -10.80 0.48 8.12
C GLN A 158 -9.91 -0.65 8.62
N LEU A 159 -10.00 -1.84 8.02
CA LEU A 159 -9.04 -2.91 8.30
C LEU A 159 -7.66 -2.53 7.75
N MET A 160 -6.70 -2.38 8.65
CA MET A 160 -5.32 -2.04 8.39
C MET A 160 -4.47 -3.30 8.47
N ASP A 161 -3.95 -3.69 7.33
CA ASP A 161 -3.02 -4.78 7.23
C ASP A 161 -1.57 -4.34 7.50
N ASP A 162 -0.79 -5.18 8.17
CA ASP A 162 0.61 -4.95 8.51
C ASP A 162 1.43 -6.27 8.49
N LEU A 163 2.75 -6.16 8.53
CA LEU A 163 3.64 -7.29 8.73
C LEU A 163 3.60 -7.77 10.19
N GLY A 164 3.67 -9.08 10.38
CA GLY A 164 3.84 -9.68 11.69
C GLY A 164 5.24 -9.46 12.29
N GLU A 165 5.33 -9.55 13.61
CA GLU A 165 6.58 -9.33 14.36
C GLU A 165 7.67 -10.37 14.05
N LYS A 166 7.30 -11.54 13.56
CA LYS A 166 8.22 -12.64 13.25
C LYS A 166 8.34 -12.92 11.76
N THR A 167 7.74 -12.07 10.92
CA THR A 167 7.80 -12.22 9.47
C THR A 167 9.24 -12.09 9.01
N THR A 168 9.64 -12.94 8.07
CA THR A 168 10.95 -12.87 7.41
C THR A 168 10.79 -12.39 5.98
N PHE A 169 11.87 -11.87 5.38
CA PHE A 169 11.87 -11.46 3.97
C PHE A 169 11.42 -12.61 3.05
N ASN A 170 11.87 -13.84 3.32
CA ASN A 170 11.48 -15.01 2.53
C ASN A 170 9.97 -15.28 2.50
N ARG A 171 9.22 -14.90 3.54
CA ARG A 171 7.75 -15.09 3.58
C ARG A 171 7.00 -14.14 2.65
N ILE A 172 7.57 -12.97 2.37
CA ILE A 172 6.97 -11.95 1.50
C ILE A 172 7.59 -11.91 0.10
N ASN A 173 8.74 -12.57 -0.08
CA ASN A 173 9.45 -12.65 -1.35
C ASN A 173 8.66 -13.53 -2.33
N PRO A 174 8.19 -13.00 -3.47
CA PRO A 174 7.42 -13.78 -4.44
C PRO A 174 8.24 -14.88 -5.14
N PHE A 175 9.58 -14.85 -5.04
CA PHE A 175 10.48 -15.87 -5.58
C PHE A 175 10.81 -16.98 -4.58
N SER A 176 10.37 -16.84 -3.32
CA SER A 176 10.57 -17.84 -2.27
C SER A 176 9.49 -18.92 -2.34
N THR A 177 9.84 -20.14 -1.90
CA THR A 177 8.88 -21.22 -1.68
C THR A 177 8.11 -21.08 -0.36
N ASP A 178 8.57 -20.22 0.54
CA ASP A 178 7.91 -19.96 1.83
C ASP A 178 6.60 -19.21 1.62
N LYS A 179 5.50 -19.76 2.16
CA LYS A 179 4.18 -19.12 2.11
C LYS A 179 3.97 -18.22 3.32
N ALA A 180 3.58 -16.96 3.11
CA ALA A 180 3.06 -16.10 4.18
C ALA A 180 1.74 -16.66 4.73
N GLN A 181 1.60 -16.63 6.06
CA GLN A 181 0.39 -17.00 6.77
C GLN A 181 -0.34 -15.76 7.28
N LEU A 182 -1.65 -15.71 7.07
CA LEU A 182 -2.51 -14.71 7.71
C LEU A 182 -2.50 -14.93 9.24
N ASP A 183 -2.65 -13.86 10.01
CA ASP A 183 -2.61 -13.81 11.48
C ASP A 183 -1.25 -14.14 12.11
N LYS A 184 -0.23 -14.42 11.29
CA LYS A 184 1.15 -14.65 11.73
C LYS A 184 2.14 -13.76 11.01
N ASP A 185 2.28 -13.93 9.70
CA ASP A 185 3.23 -13.16 8.88
C ASP A 185 2.61 -11.84 8.38
N ARG A 186 1.28 -11.83 8.31
CA ARG A 186 0.45 -10.72 7.85
C ARG A 186 -0.71 -10.56 8.83
N VAL A 187 -0.79 -9.41 9.51
CA VAL A 187 -1.74 -9.17 10.60
C VAL A 187 -2.71 -8.08 10.22
N ILE A 188 -4.01 -8.31 10.47
CA ILE A 188 -5.06 -7.32 10.21
C ILE A 188 -5.49 -6.71 11.53
N LYS A 189 -5.37 -5.38 11.64
CA LYS A 189 -5.75 -4.59 12.80
C LYS A 189 -6.84 -3.59 12.41
N SER A 190 -7.73 -3.22 13.32
CA SER A 190 -8.69 -2.15 13.08
C SER A 190 -7.99 -0.79 13.13
N GLY A 191 -8.02 -0.05 12.03
CA GLY A 191 -7.57 1.34 11.95
C GLY A 191 -8.73 2.31 12.12
N PHE A 192 -8.58 3.24 13.05
CA PHE A 192 -9.57 4.27 13.36
C PHE A 192 -9.18 5.55 12.64
N LEU A 193 -9.93 5.90 11.61
CA LEU A 193 -9.70 7.09 10.81
C LEU A 193 -10.59 8.24 11.30
N PRO A 194 -10.05 9.46 11.40
CA PRO A 194 -10.80 10.67 11.77
C PRO A 194 -11.66 11.16 10.59
N LEU A 195 -12.39 10.26 9.96
CA LEU A 195 -13.20 10.52 8.77
C LEU A 195 -14.67 10.33 9.09
N LYS A 196 -15.50 11.23 8.57
CA LYS A 196 -16.95 11.15 8.61
C LYS A 196 -17.49 10.97 7.20
N LEU A 197 -18.39 10.01 7.01
CA LEU A 197 -19.15 9.89 5.76
C LEU A 197 -20.14 11.07 5.67
N VAL A 198 -19.98 11.91 4.65
CA VAL A 198 -20.78 13.12 4.43
C VAL A 198 -21.90 12.87 3.42
N ALA A 199 -21.63 12.10 2.38
CA ALA A 199 -22.61 11.76 1.36
C ALA A 199 -22.31 10.38 0.76
N THR A 200 -23.35 9.70 0.30
CA THR A 200 -23.24 8.40 -0.38
C THR A 200 -24.24 8.31 -1.52
N SER A 201 -23.87 7.58 -2.57
CA SER A 201 -24.72 7.25 -3.70
C SER A 201 -24.33 5.89 -4.27
N ALA A 202 -25.08 5.42 -5.26
CA ALA A 202 -24.74 4.19 -5.99
C ALA A 202 -23.34 4.24 -6.66
N ARG A 203 -22.80 5.44 -6.94
CA ARG A 203 -21.53 5.61 -7.68
C ARG A 203 -20.38 6.12 -6.82
N TYR A 204 -20.64 6.74 -5.69
CA TYR A 204 -19.57 7.32 -4.89
C TYR A 204 -19.94 7.46 -3.41
N ASP A 205 -18.91 7.56 -2.58
CA ASP A 205 -18.99 8.01 -1.18
C ASP A 205 -18.05 9.19 -0.97
N ILE A 206 -18.46 10.17 -0.16
CA ILE A 206 -17.66 11.33 0.22
C ILE A 206 -17.37 11.25 1.72
N TYR A 207 -16.10 11.32 2.07
CA TYR A 207 -15.63 11.41 3.44
C TYR A 207 -14.95 12.76 3.68
N GLN A 208 -15.10 13.29 4.89
CA GLN A 208 -14.43 14.51 5.32
C GLN A 208 -13.76 14.28 6.68
N ARG A 209 -12.54 14.81 6.82
CA ARG A 209 -11.81 14.82 8.09
C ARG A 209 -12.36 15.91 9.02
N TYR A 210 -12.42 15.61 10.31
CA TYR A 210 -12.80 16.57 11.36
C TYR A 210 -11.63 16.84 12.31
#